data_AF-A0A0Q0BFL5-F1
#
_entry.id   AF-A0A0Q0BFL5-F1
#
_cell.length_a   1.000
_cell.length_b   1.000
_cell.length_c   1.000
_cell.angle_alpha   90.00
_cell.angle_beta   90.00
_cell.angle_gamma   90.00
#
_symmetry.space_group_name_H-M   'P 1'
#
loop_
_entity.id
_entity.type
_entity.pdbx_description
1 polymer ?
#
loop_
_entity_poly.entity_id
_entity_poly.type
_entity_poly.pdbx_seq_one_letter_code
_entity_poly.pdbx_strand_id
1 'polypeptide(L)'
;MGCADDGRISSASRLDYAEAAAVLLTSGEDQSGRVYELAGDESYTLAEFAAELSKQAGRTLPYVNLPQAEFEAALIQAGLPDFVARLLADSDAAAAKGALFDDSRQLSKLIGRPATPLSATIAEAVRG
;
A
#
# COMPACT_ATOMS: atom_id res chain seq x y z
N MET A 1 -12.72 2.94 -5.86
CA MET A 1 -12.74 4.41 -5.81
C MET A 1 -11.68 4.87 -4.84
N GLY A 2 -11.17 6.08 -5.00
CA GLY A 2 -10.13 6.69 -4.16
C GLY A 2 -9.89 8.15 -4.57
N CYS A 3 -8.90 8.80 -3.99
CA CYS A 3 -8.49 10.16 -4.35
C CYS A 3 -6.97 10.31 -4.45
N ALA A 4 -6.28 9.24 -4.87
CA ALA A 4 -4.83 9.20 -4.98
C ALA A 4 -4.27 9.70 -6.31
N ASP A 5 -5.11 10.16 -7.25
CA ASP A 5 -4.71 10.54 -8.62
C ASP A 5 -3.80 9.45 -9.24
N ASP A 6 -2.65 9.86 -9.79
CA ASP A 6 -1.59 8.98 -10.32
C ASP A 6 -0.47 8.73 -9.27
N GLY A 7 -0.76 8.96 -7.99
CA GLY A 7 0.14 8.69 -6.88
C GLY A 7 0.57 7.23 -6.83
N ARG A 8 1.87 7.00 -6.64
CA ARG A 8 2.44 5.65 -6.55
C ARG A 8 2.52 5.18 -5.11
N ILE A 9 2.16 3.93 -4.88
CA ILE A 9 2.14 3.28 -3.58
C ILE A 9 3.13 2.12 -3.61
N SER A 10 4.23 2.22 -2.87
CA SER A 10 5.24 1.16 -2.68
C SER A 10 4.86 0.26 -1.50
N SER A 11 3.69 -0.38 -1.57
CA SER A 11 3.20 -1.21 -0.46
C SER A 11 4.00 -2.50 -0.30
N ALA A 12 4.05 -3.05 0.92
CA ALA A 12 4.50 -4.41 1.19
C ALA A 12 3.51 -5.13 2.11
N SER A 13 3.60 -6.47 2.17
CA SER A 13 2.73 -7.25 3.04
C SER A 13 3.09 -7.03 4.51
N ARG A 14 2.12 -7.23 5.42
CA ARG A 14 2.40 -7.20 6.86
C ARG A 14 3.46 -8.22 7.27
N LEU A 15 3.54 -9.36 6.58
CA LEU A 15 4.55 -10.38 6.84
C LEU A 15 5.96 -9.89 6.48
N ASP A 16 6.13 -9.17 5.38
CA ASP A 16 7.43 -8.59 5.01
C ASP A 16 7.90 -7.56 6.05
N TYR A 17 7.01 -6.67 6.50
CA TYR A 17 7.33 -5.71 7.57
C TYR A 17 7.65 -6.40 8.91
N ALA A 18 6.92 -7.46 9.26
CA ALA A 18 7.18 -8.23 10.47
C ALA A 18 8.53 -8.96 10.42
N GLU A 19 8.91 -9.51 9.25
CA GLU A 19 10.21 -10.13 9.03
C GLU A 19 11.34 -9.11 9.16
N ALA A 20 11.20 -7.92 8.58
CA ALA A 20 12.14 -6.82 8.75
C ALA A 20 12.34 -6.43 10.23
N ALA A 21 11.23 -6.29 10.97
CA ALA A 21 11.29 -6.02 12.40
C ALA A 21 12.01 -7.15 13.17
N ALA A 22 11.72 -8.42 12.85
CA ALA A 22 12.37 -9.56 13.48
C ALA A 22 13.88 -9.59 13.20
N VAL A 23 14.30 -9.34 11.95
CA VAL A 23 15.71 -9.25 11.55
C VAL A 23 16.43 -8.17 12.35
N LEU A 24 15.85 -6.97 12.46
CA LEU A 24 16.47 -5.87 13.19
C LEU A 24 16.57 -6.15 14.69
N LEU A 25 15.50 -6.68 15.30
CA LEU A 25 15.45 -6.96 16.74
C LEU A 25 16.36 -8.12 17.18
N THR A 26 16.73 -9.00 16.25
CA THR A 26 17.59 -10.18 16.52
C THR A 26 18.98 -10.06 15.91
N SER A 27 19.30 -8.92 15.31
CA SER A 27 20.61 -8.66 14.70
C SER A 27 21.73 -8.71 15.74
N GLY A 28 22.86 -9.31 15.37
CA GLY A 28 24.10 -9.23 16.14
C GLY A 28 24.84 -7.89 15.97
N GLU A 29 24.41 -7.06 15.01
CA GLU A 29 24.93 -5.71 14.79
C GLU A 29 24.10 -4.67 15.55
N ASP A 30 24.76 -3.59 16.00
CA ASP A 30 24.05 -2.45 16.60
C ASP A 30 23.25 -1.66 15.54
N GLN A 31 21.94 -1.64 15.70
CA GLN A 31 21.00 -0.91 14.84
C GLN A 31 20.61 0.47 15.40
N SER A 32 21.16 0.87 16.55
CA SER A 32 20.79 2.11 17.23
C SER A 32 21.00 3.35 16.37
N GLY A 33 20.00 4.22 16.33
CA GLY A 33 20.04 5.49 15.57
C GLY A 33 19.91 5.35 14.05
N ARG A 34 19.76 4.13 13.52
CA ARG A 34 19.48 3.92 12.09
C ARG A 34 17.99 4.16 11.81
N VAL A 35 17.70 4.80 10.69
CA VAL A 35 16.35 5.03 10.18
C VAL A 35 16.21 4.24 8.88
N TYR A 36 15.16 3.43 8.80
CA TYR A 36 14.86 2.59 7.65
C TYR A 36 13.54 3.01 7.01
N GLU A 37 13.58 3.37 5.73
CA GLU A 37 12.40 3.63 4.91
C GLU A 37 11.98 2.32 4.26
N LEU A 38 11.08 1.59 4.93
CA LEU A 38 10.68 0.26 4.50
C LEU A 38 9.48 0.36 3.56
N ALA A 39 9.68 -0.09 2.31
CA ALA A 39 8.67 -0.12 1.28
C ALA A 39 8.87 -1.30 0.31
N GLY A 40 7.84 -1.65 -0.45
CA GLY A 40 7.90 -2.72 -1.46
C GLY A 40 8.89 -2.43 -2.60
N ASP A 41 9.37 -3.49 -3.26
CA ASP A 41 10.31 -3.35 -4.39
C ASP A 41 9.69 -2.72 -5.64
N GLU A 42 8.37 -2.85 -5.75
CA GLU A 42 7.54 -2.32 -6.81
C GLU A 42 6.53 -1.35 -6.21
N SER A 43 6.11 -0.39 -7.03
CA SER A 43 5.03 0.54 -6.69
C SER A 43 3.94 0.46 -7.73
N TYR A 44 2.75 0.94 -7.40
CA TYR A 44 1.61 0.96 -8.32
C TYR A 44 0.71 2.18 -8.09
N THR A 45 -0.04 2.57 -9.11
CA THR A 45 -1.19 3.47 -8.97
C THR A 45 -2.45 2.68 -8.59
N LEU A 46 -3.47 3.34 -8.04
CA LEU A 46 -4.75 2.68 -7.77
C LEU A 46 -5.47 2.20 -9.05
N ALA A 47 -5.16 2.78 -10.21
CA ALA A 47 -5.60 2.28 -11.51
C ALA A 47 -4.92 0.94 -11.87
N GLU A 48 -3.62 0.81 -11.64
CA GLU A 48 -2.88 -0.44 -11.85
C GLU A 48 -3.35 -1.53 -10.87
N PHE A 49 -3.61 -1.17 -9.59
CA PHE A 49 -4.23 -2.07 -8.62
C PHE A 49 -5.58 -2.60 -9.12
N ALA A 50 -6.46 -1.71 -9.58
CA ALA A 50 -7.78 -2.09 -10.09
C ALA A 50 -7.70 -2.96 -11.35
N ALA A 51 -6.71 -2.72 -12.22
CA ALA A 51 -6.45 -3.54 -13.39
C ALA A 51 -6.00 -4.97 -13.02
N GLU A 52 -5.05 -5.11 -12.07
CA GLU A 52 -4.60 -6.44 -11.63
C GLU A 52 -5.71 -7.19 -10.89
N LEU A 53 -6.49 -6.50 -10.04
CA LEU A 53 -7.66 -7.08 -9.39
C LEU A 53 -8.69 -7.55 -10.42
N SER A 54 -8.99 -6.73 -11.44
CA SER A 54 -9.93 -7.09 -12.50
C SER A 54 -9.51 -8.34 -13.25
N LYS A 55 -8.21 -8.44 -13.59
CA LYS A 55 -7.62 -9.59 -14.27
C LYS A 55 -7.78 -10.86 -13.44
N GLN A 56 -7.48 -10.81 -12.15
CA GLN A 56 -7.56 -11.99 -11.28
C GLN A 56 -9.00 -12.36 -10.89
N ALA A 57 -9.90 -11.38 -10.75
CA ALA A 57 -11.31 -11.60 -10.43
C ALA A 57 -12.17 -11.99 -11.64
N GLY A 58 -11.63 -11.93 -12.87
CA GLY A 58 -12.35 -12.27 -14.10
C GLY A 58 -13.49 -11.30 -14.47
N ARG A 59 -13.50 -10.08 -13.92
CA ARG A 59 -14.51 -9.05 -14.20
C ARG A 59 -13.90 -7.65 -14.15
N THR A 60 -14.44 -6.73 -14.93
CA THR A 60 -13.97 -5.34 -14.96
C THR A 60 -14.36 -4.60 -13.68
N LEU A 61 -13.35 -4.10 -12.96
CA LEU A 61 -13.47 -3.29 -11.75
C LEU A 61 -12.69 -2.00 -11.96
N PRO A 62 -13.32 -0.91 -12.47
CA PRO A 62 -12.59 0.32 -12.77
C PRO A 62 -12.18 1.06 -11.49
N TYR A 63 -11.01 1.69 -11.53
CA TYR A 63 -10.69 2.72 -10.55
C TYR A 63 -11.49 3.99 -10.85
N VAL A 64 -12.08 4.58 -9.80
CA VAL A 64 -12.83 5.82 -9.87
C VAL A 64 -12.11 6.81 -8.97
N ASN A 65 -11.38 7.74 -9.57
CA ASN A 65 -10.70 8.81 -8.87
C ASN A 65 -11.69 9.95 -8.59
N LEU A 66 -11.78 10.37 -7.34
CA LEU A 66 -12.70 11.41 -6.87
C LEU A 66 -11.92 12.56 -6.23
N PRO A 67 -12.48 13.77 -6.17
CA PRO A 67 -12.02 14.79 -5.23
C PRO A 67 -12.01 14.25 -3.79
N GLN A 68 -11.01 14.62 -2.98
CA GLN A 68 -10.84 14.13 -1.61
C GLN A 68 -12.12 14.20 -0.77
N ALA A 69 -12.83 15.34 -0.82
CA ALA A 69 -14.07 15.54 -0.08
C ALA A 69 -15.21 14.61 -0.53
N GLU A 70 -15.26 14.27 -1.83
CA GLU A 70 -16.25 13.33 -2.36
C GLU A 70 -15.91 11.89 -1.99
N PHE A 71 -14.63 11.53 -1.96
CA PHE A 71 -14.20 10.21 -1.49
C PHE A 71 -14.51 10.02 0.00
N GLU A 72 -14.21 11.02 0.85
CA GLU A 72 -14.58 11.00 2.26
C GLU A 72 -16.10 10.82 2.44
N ALA A 73 -16.90 11.61 1.73
CA ALA A 73 -18.36 11.51 1.78
C ALA A 73 -18.86 10.13 1.33
N ALA A 74 -18.27 9.56 0.28
CA ALA A 74 -18.63 8.23 -0.22
C ALA A 74 -18.32 7.13 0.83
N LEU A 75 -17.21 7.23 1.55
CA LEU A 75 -16.85 6.29 2.62
C LEU A 75 -17.82 6.39 3.82
N ILE A 76 -18.21 7.61 4.21
CA ILE A 76 -19.21 7.82 5.27
C ILE A 76 -20.56 7.21 4.85
N GLN A 77 -20.99 7.45 3.60
CA GLN A 77 -22.21 6.85 3.05
C GLN A 77 -22.15 5.32 3.00
N ALA A 78 -20.97 4.74 2.83
CA ALA A 78 -20.74 3.29 2.91
C ALA A 78 -20.74 2.74 4.35
N GLY A 79 -20.90 3.59 5.37
CA GLY A 79 -21.06 3.21 6.77
C GLY A 79 -19.79 3.29 7.61
N LEU A 80 -18.70 3.88 7.09
CA LEU A 80 -17.52 4.13 7.91
C LEU A 80 -17.77 5.29 8.88
N PRO A 81 -17.23 5.23 10.11
CA PRO A 81 -17.21 6.39 10.99
C PRO A 81 -16.45 7.56 10.36
N ASP A 82 -16.91 8.79 10.59
CA ASP A 82 -16.36 10.02 10.00
C ASP A 82 -14.84 10.12 10.13
N PHE A 83 -14.30 9.81 11.31
CA PHE A 83 -12.85 9.89 11.55
C PHE A 83 -12.05 8.89 10.71
N VAL A 84 -12.62 7.72 10.40
CA VAL A 84 -11.98 6.70 9.56
C VAL A 84 -12.05 7.12 8.10
N ALA A 85 -13.21 7.60 7.65
CA ALA A 85 -13.38 8.11 6.28
C ALA A 85 -12.40 9.26 5.98
N ARG A 86 -12.29 10.21 6.90
CA ARG A 86 -11.34 11.33 6.80
C ARG A 86 -9.90 10.86 6.77
N LEU A 87 -9.52 9.91 7.64
CA LEU A 87 -8.17 9.33 7.67
C LEU A 87 -7.80 8.70 6.32
N LEU A 88 -8.70 7.92 5.74
CA LEU A 88 -8.49 7.25 4.45
C LEU A 88 -8.39 8.25 3.30
N ALA A 89 -9.27 9.25 3.26
CA ALA A 89 -9.24 10.28 2.23
C ALA A 89 -7.96 11.14 2.32
N ASP A 90 -7.51 11.49 3.53
CA ASP A 90 -6.24 12.19 3.72
C ASP A 90 -5.03 11.35 3.31
N SER A 91 -5.06 10.04 3.60
CA SER A 91 -4.00 9.10 3.19
C SER A 91 -3.87 9.01 1.67
N ASP A 92 -4.99 8.87 0.94
CA ASP A 92 -4.99 8.86 -0.53
C ASP A 92 -4.50 10.19 -1.10
N ALA A 93 -4.98 11.33 -0.55
CA ALA A 93 -4.55 12.65 -0.99
C ALA A 93 -3.05 12.92 -0.73
N ALA A 94 -2.47 12.29 0.30
CA ALA A 94 -1.04 12.30 0.55
C ALA A 94 -0.29 11.37 -0.42
N ALA A 95 -0.85 10.20 -0.73
CA ALA A 95 -0.30 9.29 -1.74
C ALA A 95 -0.22 9.94 -3.13
N ALA A 96 -1.22 10.75 -3.50
CA ALA A 96 -1.20 11.58 -4.72
C ALA A 96 0.02 12.52 -4.80
N LYS A 97 0.59 12.88 -3.65
CA LYS A 97 1.78 13.75 -3.50
C LYS A 97 3.06 12.94 -3.29
N GLY A 98 3.02 11.61 -3.46
CA GLY A 98 4.18 10.73 -3.31
C GLY A 98 4.48 10.28 -1.88
N ALA A 99 3.60 10.54 -0.91
CA ALA A 99 3.86 10.19 0.49
C ALA A 99 3.99 8.67 0.76
N LEU A 100 3.49 7.83 -0.14
CA LEU A 100 3.57 6.37 -0.06
C LEU A 100 4.51 5.77 -1.11
N PHE A 101 5.31 6.60 -1.78
CA PHE A 101 6.31 6.15 -2.74
C PHE A 101 7.70 6.14 -2.11
N ASP A 102 8.36 4.98 -2.19
CA ASP A 102 9.78 4.81 -1.96
C ASP A 102 10.31 3.70 -2.88
N ASP A 103 11.48 3.91 -3.48
CA ASP A 103 12.14 2.95 -4.38
C ASP A 103 13.53 2.55 -3.86
N SER A 104 13.83 2.81 -2.58
CA SER A 104 15.12 2.56 -1.96
C SER A 104 15.45 1.07 -1.84
N ARG A 105 14.41 0.23 -1.87
CA ARG A 105 14.46 -1.23 -1.67
C ARG A 105 15.14 -1.63 -0.37
N GLN A 106 15.02 -0.81 0.68
CA GLN A 106 15.60 -1.15 1.98
C GLN A 106 14.94 -2.39 2.59
N LEU A 107 13.64 -2.57 2.38
CA LEU A 107 12.92 -3.73 2.89
C LEU A 107 13.49 -5.05 2.36
N SER A 108 13.57 -5.21 1.05
CA SER A 108 14.06 -6.46 0.43
C SER A 108 15.53 -6.74 0.74
N LYS A 109 16.36 -5.69 0.81
CA LYS A 109 17.75 -5.79 1.27
C LYS A 109 17.82 -6.29 2.72
N LEU A 110 16.94 -5.79 3.59
CA LEU A 110 16.92 -6.13 5.01
C LEU A 110 16.44 -7.56 5.26
N ILE A 111 15.39 -8.01 4.56
CA ILE A 111 14.86 -9.38 4.71
C ILE A 111 15.58 -10.41 3.83
N GLY A 112 16.49 -10.00 2.95
CA GLY A 112 17.32 -10.89 2.14
C GLY A 112 16.58 -11.58 0.97
N ARG A 113 15.38 -11.12 0.64
CA ARG A 113 14.55 -11.62 -0.48
C ARG A 113 13.67 -10.49 -1.03
N PRO A 114 13.14 -10.61 -2.26
CA PRO A 114 12.15 -9.65 -2.75
C PRO A 114 10.94 -9.52 -1.81
N ALA A 115 10.40 -8.31 -1.71
CA ALA A 115 9.13 -8.07 -1.02
C ALA A 115 7.99 -8.79 -1.76
N THR A 116 6.91 -9.13 -1.04
CA THR A 116 5.78 -9.83 -1.66
C THR A 116 5.13 -8.93 -2.72
N PRO A 117 5.04 -9.37 -3.99
CA PRO A 117 4.46 -8.56 -5.05
C PRO A 117 2.95 -8.40 -4.85
N LEU A 118 2.40 -7.25 -5.25
CA LEU A 118 0.97 -6.95 -5.13
C LEU A 118 0.08 -8.06 -5.72
N SER A 119 0.47 -8.60 -6.87
CA SER A 119 -0.27 -9.66 -7.56
C SER A 119 -0.44 -10.92 -6.71
N ALA A 120 0.55 -11.28 -5.89
CA ALA A 120 0.46 -12.42 -4.97
C ALA A 120 -0.53 -12.15 -3.84
N THR A 121 -0.51 -10.92 -3.28
CA THR A 121 -1.47 -10.51 -2.24
C THR A 121 -2.90 -10.44 -2.78
N ILE A 122 -3.10 -9.93 -3.99
CA ILE A 122 -4.42 -9.95 -4.65
C ILE A 122 -4.89 -11.40 -4.84
N ALA A 123 -4.01 -12.29 -5.32
CA ALA A 123 -4.35 -13.69 -5.57
C ALA A 123 -4.79 -14.42 -4.30
N GLU A 124 -4.14 -14.13 -3.17
CA GLU A 124 -4.56 -14.65 -1.87
C GLU A 124 -5.92 -14.08 -1.44
N ALA A 125 -6.13 -12.77 -1.55
CA ALA A 125 -7.36 -12.11 -1.11
C ALA A 125 -8.61 -12.54 -1.90
N VAL A 126 -8.49 -12.79 -3.22
CA VAL A 126 -9.63 -13.20 -4.06
C VAL A 126 -9.95 -14.68 -4.02
N ARG A 127 -9.14 -15.50 -3.34
CA ARG A 127 -9.41 -16.94 -3.12
C ARG A 127 -10.43 -17.21 -2.01
N GLY A 128 -10.82 -16.17 -1.26
CA GLY A 128 -11.81 -16.23 -0.17
C GLY A 128 -13.26 -16.34 -0.63
#